data_AF-A0AAV4ICM8-F1
#
_entry.id   AF-A0AAV4ICM8-F1
#
_cell.length_a   1.000
_cell.length_b   1.000
_cell.length_c   1.000
_cell.angle_alpha   90.00
_cell.angle_beta   90.00
_cell.angle_gamma   90.00
#
_symmetry.space_group_name_H-M   'P 1'
#
loop_
_entity.id
_entity.type
_entity.pdbx_description
1 polymer ?
#
loop_
_entity_poly.entity_id
_entity_poly.type
_entity_poly.pdbx_seq_one_letter_code
_entity_poly.pdbx_strand_id
1 'polypeptide(L)'
;MKNLSLQTKNCQLKSKVRKLKRKLRDRGKEPKGRKANEKSNARVEEEQKEDNRAEPEIEEFQDNILEVVTRRVDGFTTQTRFCELELAGSEAATARIGPVMETVSELCGVKLTSVPSRSACQMIIDGGQALAQAFIREKVLKRSLHFGIHKDGTTRNKRKILDTSLTTDSGLGYFLGWSAVASETGEAIAQETKKKLDEVSESAAETKDGVTVEILNKLEFYMNDRAASERKSNGLLDEWRDDMLKEYGEGAPQVQHLYCAAYVLLGFHSYELTALKDVTDLPQNEQTHPIMVMLRDASDLFGPVGDYRGLRNQWEALVIRDGMKSWIGAYKDNRLIINNNNILNLYTAYP
;
A
#
# COMPACT_ATOMS: atom_id res chain seq x y z
N MET A 1 9.35 -23.47 -8.28
CA MET A 1 8.61 -24.56 -8.98
C MET A 1 7.78 -25.48 -8.08
N LYS A 2 8.07 -25.68 -6.78
CA LYS A 2 7.27 -26.56 -5.90
C LYS A 2 5.84 -26.06 -5.56
N ASN A 3 5.58 -24.75 -5.65
CA ASN A 3 4.32 -24.15 -5.20
C ASN A 3 3.16 -24.30 -6.22
N LEU A 4 3.44 -24.29 -7.53
CA LEU A 4 2.42 -24.49 -8.57
C LEU A 4 1.83 -25.91 -8.52
N SER A 5 2.65 -26.92 -8.23
CA SER A 5 2.22 -28.32 -8.13
C SER A 5 1.21 -28.55 -7.00
N LEU A 6 1.31 -27.80 -5.91
CA LEU A 6 0.39 -27.89 -4.77
C LEU A 6 -0.93 -27.19 -5.06
N GLN A 7 -0.91 -26.03 -5.72
CA GLN A 7 -2.12 -25.32 -6.13
C GLN A 7 -2.97 -26.14 -7.12
N THR A 8 -2.33 -26.80 -8.09
CA THR A 8 -3.05 -27.66 -9.05
C THR A 8 -3.70 -28.86 -8.36
N LYS A 9 -2.99 -29.51 -7.43
CA LYS A 9 -3.53 -30.63 -6.64
C LYS A 9 -4.68 -30.18 -5.73
N ASN A 10 -4.55 -29.03 -5.07
CA ASN A 10 -5.61 -28.47 -4.23
C ASN A 10 -6.87 -28.11 -5.03
N CYS A 11 -6.71 -27.57 -6.24
CA CYS A 11 -7.84 -27.25 -7.10
C CYS A 11 -8.58 -28.52 -7.58
N GLN A 12 -7.84 -29.58 -7.89
CA GLN A 12 -8.41 -30.88 -8.24
C GLN A 12 -9.18 -31.50 -7.08
N LEU A 13 -8.63 -31.48 -5.85
CA LEU A 13 -9.27 -32.00 -4.65
C LEU A 13 -10.56 -31.23 -4.30
N LYS A 14 -10.54 -29.89 -4.34
CA LYS A 14 -11.75 -29.07 -4.10
C LYS A 14 -12.87 -29.34 -5.09
N SER A 15 -12.53 -29.58 -6.36
CA SER A 15 -13.51 -29.95 -7.39
C SER A 15 -14.15 -31.32 -7.07
N LYS A 16 -13.37 -32.25 -6.54
CA LYS A 16 -13.80 -33.60 -6.16
C LYS A 16 -14.74 -33.55 -4.96
N VAL A 17 -14.40 -32.78 -3.92
CA VAL A 17 -15.24 -32.56 -2.73
C VAL A 17 -16.57 -31.89 -3.09
N ARG A 18 -16.57 -30.87 -3.96
CA ARG A 18 -17.82 -30.21 -4.41
C ARG A 18 -18.73 -31.18 -5.17
N LYS A 19 -18.17 -32.04 -6.03
CA LYS A 19 -18.94 -33.07 -6.74
C LYS A 19 -19.55 -34.09 -5.79
N LEU A 20 -18.82 -34.52 -4.76
CA LEU A 20 -19.30 -35.45 -3.74
C LEU A 20 -20.43 -34.83 -2.89
N LYS A 21 -20.28 -33.59 -2.44
CA LYS A 21 -21.33 -32.86 -1.70
C LYS A 21 -22.61 -32.64 -2.51
N ARG A 22 -22.49 -32.50 -3.84
CA ARG A 22 -23.66 -32.38 -4.74
C ARG A 22 -24.39 -33.71 -4.88
N LYS A 23 -23.65 -34.81 -5.09
CA LYS A 23 -24.20 -36.18 -5.14
C LYS A 23 -24.91 -36.57 -3.84
N LEU A 24 -24.37 -36.22 -2.68
CA LEU A 24 -25.01 -36.44 -1.37
C LEU A 24 -26.35 -35.68 -1.24
N ARG A 25 -26.44 -34.48 -1.81
CA ARG A 25 -27.65 -33.64 -1.74
C ARG A 25 -28.75 -34.13 -2.68
N ASP A 26 -28.37 -34.65 -3.83
CA ASP A 26 -29.30 -35.18 -4.84
C ASP A 26 -29.86 -36.56 -4.43
N ARG A 27 -29.11 -37.33 -3.61
CA ARG A 27 -29.53 -38.61 -3.01
C ARG A 27 -30.66 -38.49 -1.97
N GLY A 28 -30.83 -37.33 -1.34
CA GLY A 28 -31.92 -37.09 -0.39
C GLY A 28 -33.31 -36.98 -1.03
N LYS A 29 -33.43 -37.17 -2.36
CA LYS A 29 -34.66 -36.88 -3.13
C LYS A 29 -35.23 -38.04 -3.96
N GLU A 30 -34.77 -39.28 -3.85
CA GLU A 30 -35.32 -40.37 -4.69
C GLU A 30 -36.54 -41.11 -4.11
N PRO A 31 -37.56 -41.48 -4.93
CA PRO A 31 -38.82 -42.06 -4.48
C PRO A 31 -38.76 -43.59 -4.32
N LYS A 32 -39.53 -44.09 -3.35
CA LYS A 32 -39.62 -45.51 -2.95
C LYS A 32 -40.20 -46.41 -4.04
N GLY A 33 -39.43 -47.38 -4.53
CA GLY A 33 -39.89 -48.45 -5.43
C GLY A 33 -39.17 -49.79 -5.18
N ARG A 34 -39.93 -50.83 -4.80
CA ARG A 34 -39.49 -52.10 -4.17
C ARG A 34 -38.77 -53.15 -5.06
N LYS A 35 -38.26 -52.82 -6.25
CA LYS A 35 -37.57 -53.78 -7.15
C LYS A 35 -36.09 -53.47 -7.41
N ALA A 36 -35.45 -52.69 -6.55
CA ALA A 36 -34.04 -52.31 -6.64
C ALA A 36 -33.14 -52.96 -5.57
N ASN A 37 -33.63 -53.92 -4.79
CA ASN A 37 -33.06 -54.27 -3.49
C ASN A 37 -31.76 -55.09 -3.52
N GLU A 38 -31.49 -55.89 -4.56
CA GLU A 38 -30.27 -56.73 -4.62
C GLU A 38 -29.09 -56.00 -5.29
N LYS A 39 -29.34 -55.21 -6.34
CA LYS A 39 -28.32 -54.31 -6.93
C LYS A 39 -28.04 -53.09 -6.05
N SER A 40 -28.99 -52.65 -5.21
CA SER A 40 -28.73 -51.59 -4.23
C SER A 40 -27.85 -52.09 -3.10
N ASN A 41 -28.03 -53.33 -2.61
CA ASN A 41 -27.23 -53.83 -1.49
C ASN A 41 -25.75 -54.01 -1.87
N ALA A 42 -25.44 -54.55 -3.05
CA ALA A 42 -24.04 -54.67 -3.49
C ALA A 42 -23.38 -53.29 -3.69
N ARG A 43 -24.14 -52.30 -4.17
CA ARG A 43 -23.68 -50.91 -4.36
C ARG A 43 -23.55 -50.17 -3.04
N VAL A 44 -24.40 -50.45 -2.06
CA VAL A 44 -24.31 -49.92 -0.68
C VAL A 44 -23.13 -50.52 0.06
N GLU A 45 -22.82 -51.81 -0.13
CA GLU A 45 -21.63 -52.45 0.44
C GLU A 45 -20.33 -51.93 -0.19
N GLU A 46 -20.31 -51.67 -1.50
CA GLU A 46 -19.16 -51.08 -2.18
C GLU A 46 -18.97 -49.60 -1.78
N GLU A 47 -20.07 -48.86 -1.59
CA GLU A 47 -20.07 -47.48 -1.07
C GLU A 47 -19.66 -47.41 0.41
N GLN A 48 -20.08 -48.37 1.25
CA GLN A 48 -19.60 -48.49 2.64
C GLN A 48 -18.12 -48.86 2.70
N LYS A 49 -17.61 -49.64 1.73
CA LYS A 49 -16.17 -49.91 1.62
C LYS A 49 -15.38 -48.69 1.17
N GLU A 50 -15.92 -47.82 0.32
CA GLU A 50 -15.29 -46.53 -0.02
C GLU A 50 -15.32 -45.56 1.16
N ASP A 51 -16.45 -45.44 1.88
CA ASP A 51 -16.56 -44.58 3.08
C ASP A 51 -15.63 -45.08 4.20
N ASN A 52 -15.62 -46.39 4.49
CA ASN A 52 -14.70 -46.99 5.48
C ASN A 52 -13.22 -46.91 5.08
N ARG A 53 -12.92 -46.63 3.80
CA ARG A 53 -11.55 -46.41 3.31
C ARG A 53 -11.17 -44.93 3.32
N ALA A 54 -12.16 -44.04 3.16
CA ALA A 54 -11.97 -42.59 3.25
C ALA A 54 -11.89 -42.08 4.70
N GLU A 55 -12.58 -42.72 5.65
CA GLU A 55 -12.50 -42.40 7.09
C GLU A 55 -11.07 -42.46 7.65
N PRO A 56 -10.28 -43.54 7.47
CA PRO A 56 -8.91 -43.58 7.96
C PRO A 56 -7.98 -42.61 7.22
N GLU A 57 -8.24 -42.30 5.94
CA GLU A 57 -7.49 -41.24 5.22
C GLU A 57 -7.81 -39.83 5.76
N ILE A 58 -9.02 -39.61 6.29
CA ILE A 58 -9.41 -38.37 6.96
C ILE A 58 -8.85 -38.32 8.39
N GLU A 59 -8.84 -39.42 9.11
CA GLU A 59 -8.22 -39.55 10.44
C GLU A 59 -6.70 -39.36 10.37
N GLU A 60 -6.01 -39.96 9.39
CA GLU A 60 -4.57 -39.76 9.15
C GLU A 60 -4.23 -38.30 8.76
N PHE A 61 -5.17 -37.60 8.11
CA PHE A 61 -5.05 -36.17 7.83
C PHE A 61 -5.29 -35.30 9.08
N GLN A 62 -6.11 -35.76 10.03
CA GLN A 62 -6.35 -35.10 11.32
C GLN A 62 -5.20 -35.30 12.30
N ASP A 63 -4.55 -36.46 12.27
CA ASP A 63 -3.39 -36.78 13.12
C ASP A 63 -2.11 -36.04 12.70
N ASN A 64 -2.07 -35.46 11.50
CA ASN A 64 -0.95 -34.66 11.00
C ASN A 64 -1.21 -33.13 11.03
N ILE A 65 -2.25 -32.67 11.72
CA ILE A 65 -2.53 -31.24 11.87
C ILE A 65 -1.40 -30.60 12.68
N LEU A 66 -0.56 -29.83 11.98
CA LEU A 66 0.49 -29.03 12.61
C LEU A 66 -0.16 -27.89 13.41
N GLU A 67 0.12 -27.85 14.71
CA GLU A 67 -0.28 -26.75 15.57
C GLU A 67 0.77 -25.63 15.53
N VAL A 68 0.33 -24.41 15.26
CA VAL A 68 1.17 -23.21 15.27
C VAL A 68 0.79 -22.35 16.46
N VAL A 69 1.78 -22.13 17.34
CA VAL A 69 1.64 -21.27 18.51
C VAL A 69 1.65 -19.81 18.06
N THR A 70 0.48 -19.19 18.09
CA THR A 70 0.26 -17.80 17.71
C THR A 70 0.22 -16.85 18.91
N ARG A 71 -0.02 -17.37 20.12
CA ARG A 71 -0.14 -16.59 21.36
C ARG A 71 0.62 -17.26 22.51
N ARG A 72 1.28 -16.45 23.32
CA ARG A 72 1.98 -16.79 24.56
C ARG A 72 1.32 -16.07 25.74
N VAL A 73 1.81 -16.34 26.95
CA VAL A 73 1.29 -15.77 28.21
C VAL A 73 1.29 -14.23 28.17
N ASP A 74 2.29 -13.64 27.52
CA ASP A 74 2.54 -12.21 27.40
C ASP A 74 1.86 -11.55 26.17
N GLY A 75 1.23 -12.33 25.29
CA GLY A 75 0.50 -11.80 24.13
C GLY A 75 0.73 -12.57 22.84
N PHE A 76 0.38 -11.97 21.70
CA PHE A 76 0.61 -12.57 20.38
C PHE A 76 2.11 -12.60 20.05
N THR A 77 2.55 -13.68 19.44
CA THR A 77 3.96 -13.83 19.03
C THR A 77 4.35 -12.76 18.01
N THR A 78 5.65 -12.48 17.91
CA THR A 78 6.19 -11.55 16.91
C THR A 78 5.79 -11.92 15.49
N GLN A 79 5.79 -13.21 15.15
CA GLN A 79 5.38 -13.72 13.84
C GLN A 79 3.90 -13.43 13.55
N THR A 80 3.03 -13.65 14.55
CA THR A 80 1.60 -13.30 14.45
C THR A 80 1.43 -11.80 14.21
N ARG A 81 2.12 -10.97 15.01
CA ARG A 81 2.06 -9.51 14.88
C ARG A 81 2.53 -9.03 13.51
N PHE A 82 3.60 -9.59 12.95
CA PHE A 82 4.05 -9.25 11.60
C PHE A 82 3.05 -9.68 10.53
N CYS A 83 2.47 -10.88 10.63
CA CYS A 83 1.41 -11.33 9.73
C CYS A 83 0.22 -10.37 9.73
N GLU A 84 -0.21 -9.90 10.91
CA GLU A 84 -1.29 -8.91 11.02
C GLU A 84 -0.95 -7.58 10.34
N LEU A 85 0.27 -7.06 10.55
CA LEU A 85 0.73 -5.83 9.91
C LEU A 85 0.83 -5.97 8.38
N GLU A 86 1.29 -7.12 7.88
CA GLU A 86 1.34 -7.41 6.44
C GLU A 86 -0.06 -7.51 5.82
N LEU A 87 -1.00 -8.16 6.52
CA LEU A 87 -2.40 -8.24 6.08
C LEU A 87 -3.05 -6.86 6.08
N ALA A 88 -2.83 -6.04 7.11
CA ALA A 88 -3.31 -4.66 7.16
C ALA A 88 -2.71 -3.81 6.02
N GLY A 89 -1.40 -3.95 5.76
CA GLY A 89 -0.72 -3.31 4.63
C GLY A 89 -1.22 -3.78 3.26
N SER A 90 -1.77 -5.00 3.19
CA SER A 90 -2.47 -5.55 2.02
C SER A 90 -3.95 -5.14 1.94
N GLU A 91 -4.32 -4.06 2.64
CA GLU A 91 -5.67 -3.50 2.70
C GLU A 91 -6.74 -4.42 3.31
N ALA A 92 -6.36 -5.46 4.06
CA ALA A 92 -7.33 -6.27 4.78
C ALA A 92 -7.94 -5.44 5.92
N ALA A 93 -9.28 -5.33 5.91
CA ALA A 93 -9.99 -4.64 7.00
C ALA A 93 -9.65 -5.29 8.35
N THR A 94 -9.35 -4.50 9.38
CA THR A 94 -8.95 -4.98 10.72
C THR A 94 -9.88 -6.04 11.29
N ALA A 95 -11.20 -5.89 11.08
CA ALA A 95 -12.21 -6.85 11.54
C ALA A 95 -12.20 -8.20 10.79
N ARG A 96 -11.46 -8.30 9.68
CA ARG A 96 -11.37 -9.48 8.82
C ARG A 96 -10.02 -10.19 8.92
N ILE A 97 -9.01 -9.58 9.55
CA ILE A 97 -7.66 -10.17 9.67
C ILE A 97 -7.72 -11.53 10.37
N GLY A 98 -8.29 -11.62 11.57
CA GLY A 98 -8.46 -12.90 12.28
C GLY A 98 -9.19 -13.98 11.45
N PRO A 99 -10.38 -13.70 10.90
CA PRO A 99 -11.09 -14.63 10.00
C PRO A 99 -10.28 -15.05 8.76
N VAL A 100 -9.49 -14.16 8.18
CA VAL A 100 -8.60 -14.48 7.06
C VAL A 100 -7.51 -15.45 7.52
N MET A 101 -6.89 -15.21 8.67
CA MET A 101 -5.90 -16.11 9.23
C MET A 101 -6.47 -17.52 9.49
N GLU A 102 -7.66 -17.62 10.08
CA GLU A 102 -8.35 -18.92 10.30
C GLU A 102 -8.62 -19.63 8.97
N THR A 103 -9.19 -18.89 8.00
CA THR A 103 -9.52 -19.47 6.69
C THR A 103 -8.27 -19.99 5.99
N VAL A 104 -7.17 -19.22 6.03
CA VAL A 104 -5.90 -19.63 5.42
C VAL A 104 -5.28 -20.81 6.17
N SER A 105 -5.34 -20.83 7.52
CA SER A 105 -4.79 -21.94 8.30
C SER A 105 -5.55 -23.24 8.04
N GLU A 106 -6.88 -23.19 7.98
CA GLU A 106 -7.72 -24.34 7.60
C GLU A 106 -7.37 -24.87 6.19
N LEU A 107 -7.18 -23.97 5.23
CA LEU A 107 -6.78 -24.34 3.86
C LEU A 107 -5.39 -24.98 3.80
N CYS A 108 -4.53 -24.67 4.77
CA CYS A 108 -3.19 -25.22 4.89
C CYS A 108 -3.12 -26.46 5.79
N GLY A 109 -4.22 -26.90 6.40
CA GLY A 109 -4.22 -28.02 7.35
C GLY A 109 -3.47 -27.70 8.65
N VAL A 110 -3.43 -26.43 9.04
CA VAL A 110 -2.74 -25.93 10.23
C VAL A 110 -3.75 -25.46 11.25
N LYS A 111 -3.53 -25.81 12.52
CA LYS A 111 -4.32 -25.30 13.64
C LYS A 111 -3.58 -24.15 14.31
N LEU A 112 -4.22 -23.00 14.42
CA LEU A 112 -3.68 -21.86 15.18
C LEU A 112 -4.14 -21.96 16.64
N THR A 113 -3.25 -21.72 17.60
CA THR A 113 -3.62 -21.75 19.03
C THR A 113 -4.65 -20.67 19.40
N SER A 114 -4.64 -19.55 18.69
CA SER A 114 -5.54 -18.40 18.89
C SER A 114 -5.46 -17.48 17.69
N VAL A 115 -6.55 -16.81 17.34
CA VAL A 115 -6.50 -15.69 16.40
C VAL A 115 -6.77 -14.36 17.11
N PRO A 116 -6.20 -13.26 16.60
CA PRO A 116 -6.39 -11.96 17.19
C PRO A 116 -7.84 -11.51 16.99
N SER A 117 -8.44 -10.99 18.06
CA SER A 117 -9.72 -10.29 17.97
C SER A 117 -9.54 -8.98 17.18
N ARG A 118 -10.65 -8.36 16.75
CA ARG A 118 -10.62 -7.03 16.13
C ARG A 118 -9.87 -5.99 16.99
N SER A 119 -10.09 -6.00 18.31
CA SER A 119 -9.42 -5.07 19.22
C SER A 119 -7.92 -5.36 19.34
N ALA A 120 -7.53 -6.64 19.39
CA ALA A 120 -6.13 -7.03 19.39
C ALA A 120 -5.42 -6.61 18.10
N CYS A 121 -6.07 -6.85 16.94
CA CYS A 121 -5.55 -6.39 15.64
C CYS A 121 -5.34 -4.87 15.64
N GLN A 122 -6.31 -4.11 16.14
CA GLN A 122 -6.20 -2.64 16.19
C GLN A 122 -5.02 -2.22 17.06
N MET A 123 -4.87 -2.79 18.26
CA MET A 123 -3.73 -2.48 19.14
C MET A 123 -2.38 -2.82 18.51
N ILE A 124 -2.30 -3.92 17.74
CA ILE A 124 -1.08 -4.32 17.04
C ILE A 124 -0.76 -3.34 15.91
N ILE A 125 -1.77 -2.92 15.14
CA ILE A 125 -1.64 -1.89 14.10
C ILE A 125 -1.21 -0.55 14.71
N ASP A 126 -1.87 -0.10 15.78
CA ASP A 126 -1.54 1.16 16.46
C ASP A 126 -0.11 1.12 17.01
N GLY A 127 0.30 0.00 17.62
CA GLY A 127 1.68 -0.21 18.06
C GLY A 127 2.68 -0.25 16.91
N GLY A 128 2.31 -0.83 15.76
CA GLY A 128 3.11 -0.81 14.54
C GLY A 128 3.30 0.62 14.00
N GLN A 129 2.24 1.42 14.01
CA GLN A 129 2.30 2.83 13.61
C GLN A 129 3.22 3.65 14.54
N ALA A 130 3.12 3.46 15.85
CA ALA A 130 4.01 4.12 16.81
C ALA A 130 5.48 3.74 16.58
N LEU A 131 5.76 2.46 16.28
CA LEU A 131 7.10 2.00 15.93
C LEU A 131 7.59 2.60 14.61
N ALA A 132 6.71 2.71 13.61
CA ALA A 132 7.04 3.35 12.34
C ALA A 132 7.38 4.84 12.52
N GLN A 133 6.61 5.57 13.33
CA GLN A 133 6.90 6.97 13.66
C GLN A 133 8.24 7.12 14.39
N ALA A 134 8.52 6.27 15.38
CA ALA A 134 9.81 6.25 16.06
C ALA A 134 10.98 5.93 15.11
N PHE A 135 10.78 4.99 14.17
CA PHE A 135 11.75 4.68 13.14
C PHE A 135 12.00 5.89 12.21
N ILE A 136 10.94 6.55 11.74
CA ILE A 136 11.05 7.74 10.89
C ILE A 136 11.82 8.83 11.61
N ARG A 137 11.52 9.11 12.88
CA ARG A 137 12.30 10.08 13.66
C ARG A 137 13.79 9.70 13.72
N GLU A 138 14.09 8.52 14.26
CA GLU A 138 15.46 8.15 14.66
C GLU A 138 16.36 7.74 13.49
N LYS A 139 15.78 7.17 12.44
CA LYS A 139 16.53 6.61 11.31
C LYS A 139 16.39 7.42 10.04
N VAL A 140 15.30 8.17 9.88
CA VAL A 140 15.04 8.94 8.68
C VAL A 140 15.37 10.41 8.93
N LEU A 141 14.61 11.11 9.77
CA LEU A 141 14.74 12.56 9.96
C LEU A 141 16.05 12.98 10.64
N LYS A 142 16.51 12.25 11.66
CA LYS A 142 17.81 12.56 12.31
C LYS A 142 19.01 12.38 11.36
N ARG A 143 18.92 11.45 10.41
CA ARG A 143 20.05 11.08 9.52
C ARG A 143 20.04 11.80 8.17
N SER A 144 18.85 12.19 7.70
CA SER A 144 18.73 12.90 6.43
C SER A 144 19.28 14.30 6.58
N LEU A 145 19.99 14.79 5.55
CA LEU A 145 20.43 16.18 5.51
C LEU A 145 19.25 17.09 5.20
N HIS A 146 18.42 16.66 4.27
CA HIS A 146 17.23 17.37 3.82
C HIS A 146 16.06 16.41 3.60
N PHE A 147 14.85 16.94 3.71
CA PHE A 147 13.63 16.23 3.31
C PHE A 147 12.57 17.20 2.77
N GLY A 148 11.60 16.65 2.06
CA GLY A 148 10.40 17.35 1.63
C GLY A 148 9.13 16.68 2.16
N ILE A 149 8.05 17.45 2.22
CA ILE A 149 6.72 16.99 2.64
C ILE A 149 5.81 16.91 1.44
N HIS A 150 5.04 15.83 1.36
CA HIS A 150 4.00 15.62 0.37
C HIS A 150 2.65 15.55 1.06
N LYS A 151 1.68 16.25 0.49
CA LYS A 151 0.30 16.25 0.96
C LYS A 151 -0.63 15.86 -0.18
N ASP A 152 -1.52 14.92 0.09
CA ASP A 152 -2.56 14.51 -0.84
C ASP A 152 -3.91 14.43 -0.11
N GLY A 153 -4.98 14.72 -0.83
CA GLY A 153 -6.33 14.78 -0.31
C GLY A 153 -7.29 13.96 -1.16
N THR A 154 -8.10 13.13 -0.52
CA THR A 154 -9.13 12.35 -1.21
C THR A 154 -10.44 12.33 -0.47
N THR A 155 -11.52 12.04 -1.19
CA THR A 155 -12.86 11.89 -0.62
C THR A 155 -13.34 10.46 -0.76
N ARG A 156 -13.59 9.79 0.37
CA ARG A 156 -14.15 8.44 0.40
C ARG A 156 -15.37 8.38 1.31
N ASN A 157 -16.47 7.82 0.83
CA ASN A 157 -17.72 7.72 1.59
C ASN A 157 -18.18 9.05 2.20
N LYS A 158 -18.06 10.14 1.43
CA LYS A 158 -18.37 11.52 1.86
C LYS A 158 -17.50 12.04 3.02
N ARG A 159 -16.39 11.38 3.34
CA ARG A 159 -15.38 11.85 4.29
C ARG A 159 -14.15 12.30 3.53
N LYS A 160 -13.61 13.45 3.93
CA LYS A 160 -12.35 13.96 3.42
C LYS A 160 -11.21 13.32 4.20
N ILE A 161 -10.18 12.87 3.50
CA ILE A 161 -9.04 12.15 4.05
C ILE A 161 -7.79 12.84 3.51
N LEU A 162 -6.91 13.25 4.40
CA LEU A 162 -5.61 13.82 4.07
C LEU A 162 -4.52 12.80 4.35
N ASP A 163 -3.60 12.65 3.41
CA ASP A 163 -2.35 11.93 3.52
C ASP A 163 -1.21 12.92 3.75
N THR A 164 -0.28 12.57 4.63
CA THR A 164 1.02 13.24 4.75
C THR A 164 2.13 12.21 4.62
N SER A 165 3.07 12.48 3.73
CA SER A 165 4.28 11.69 3.55
C SER A 165 5.51 12.58 3.42
N LEU A 166 6.69 11.97 3.55
CA LEU A 166 7.98 12.62 3.52
C LEU A 166 8.84 11.98 2.43
N THR A 167 9.67 12.76 1.76
CA THR A 167 10.75 12.25 0.90
C THR A 167 12.08 12.77 1.39
N THR A 168 13.06 11.89 1.51
CA THR A 168 14.42 12.23 1.94
C THR A 168 15.33 12.56 0.76
N ASP A 169 16.49 13.15 1.06
CA ASP A 169 17.63 13.31 0.15
C ASP A 169 18.02 12.04 -0.63
N SER A 170 17.84 10.85 -0.03
CA SER A 170 18.05 9.56 -0.71
C SER A 170 16.97 9.20 -1.75
N GLY A 171 15.93 10.02 -1.89
CA GLY A 171 14.76 9.76 -2.73
C GLY A 171 13.78 8.72 -2.16
N LEU A 172 13.98 8.27 -0.93
CA LEU A 172 13.07 7.35 -0.24
C LEU A 172 11.89 8.09 0.36
N GLY A 173 10.69 7.59 0.09
CA GLY A 173 9.41 8.08 0.60
C GLY A 173 8.95 7.34 1.85
N TYR A 174 8.43 8.07 2.83
CA TYR A 174 7.93 7.56 4.10
C TYR A 174 6.53 8.12 4.40
N PHE A 175 5.61 7.25 4.78
CA PHE A 175 4.23 7.60 5.05
C PHE A 175 4.04 7.95 6.54
N LEU A 176 3.47 9.13 6.84
CA LEU A 176 3.17 9.55 8.22
C LEU A 176 1.76 9.20 8.67
N GLY A 177 0.91 8.74 7.76
CA GLY A 177 -0.47 8.37 8.07
C GLY A 177 -1.47 9.20 7.29
N TRP A 178 -2.72 8.79 7.46
CA TRP A 178 -3.88 9.49 6.93
C TRP A 178 -4.77 9.97 8.07
N SER A 179 -5.48 11.07 7.84
CA SER A 179 -6.39 11.67 8.81
C SER A 179 -7.68 12.10 8.15
N ALA A 180 -8.81 11.78 8.79
CA ALA A 180 -10.10 12.24 8.34
C ALA A 180 -10.33 13.67 8.81
N VAL A 181 -10.69 14.56 7.90
CA VAL A 181 -11.00 15.97 8.20
C VAL A 181 -12.45 16.30 7.83
N ALA A 182 -13.03 17.28 8.52
CA ALA A 182 -14.38 17.75 8.23
C ALA A 182 -14.44 18.50 6.89
N SER A 183 -13.37 19.23 6.55
CA SER A 183 -13.22 19.99 5.31
C SER A 183 -11.75 20.07 4.90
N GLU A 184 -11.48 20.17 3.60
CA GLU A 184 -10.14 20.34 3.01
C GLU A 184 -9.81 21.83 2.85
N THR A 185 -9.92 22.60 3.94
CA THR A 185 -9.47 24.00 3.95
C THR A 185 -7.96 24.07 4.16
N GLY A 186 -7.32 25.17 3.75
CA GLY A 186 -5.89 25.34 3.95
C GLY A 186 -5.48 25.28 5.43
N GLU A 187 -6.34 25.78 6.32
CA GLU A 187 -6.17 25.69 7.78
C GLU A 187 -6.20 24.25 8.27
N ALA A 188 -7.19 23.45 7.84
CA ALA A 188 -7.32 22.06 8.26
C ALA A 188 -6.12 21.23 7.79
N ILE A 189 -5.67 21.44 6.54
CA ILE A 189 -4.50 20.76 5.98
C ILE A 189 -3.23 21.15 6.75
N ALA A 190 -3.03 22.45 7.02
CA ALA A 190 -1.88 22.91 7.79
C ALA A 190 -1.87 22.37 9.23
N GLN A 191 -3.01 22.40 9.92
CA GLN A 191 -3.14 21.87 11.28
C GLN A 191 -2.84 20.38 11.34
N GLU A 192 -3.36 19.60 10.39
CA GLU A 192 -3.10 18.17 10.36
C GLU A 192 -1.63 17.87 10.04
N THR A 193 -1.02 18.61 9.12
CA THR A 193 0.41 18.46 8.80
C THR A 193 1.29 18.77 10.02
N LYS A 194 0.99 19.86 10.75
CA LYS A 194 1.68 20.21 12.00
C LYS A 194 1.57 19.09 13.02
N LYS A 195 0.35 18.58 13.22
CA LYS A 195 0.09 17.46 14.12
C LYS A 195 0.90 16.22 13.73
N LYS A 196 1.01 15.89 12.44
CA LYS A 196 1.82 14.75 11.98
C LYS A 196 3.32 14.95 12.22
N LEU A 197 3.83 16.16 12.01
CA LEU A 197 5.22 16.48 12.34
C LEU A 197 5.46 16.41 13.84
N ASP A 198 4.54 16.91 14.66
CA ASP A 198 4.60 16.81 16.12
C ASP A 198 4.59 15.35 16.60
N GLU A 199 3.72 14.50 16.05
CA GLU A 199 3.66 13.06 16.36
C GLU A 199 5.00 12.35 16.12
N VAL A 200 5.73 12.74 15.07
CA VAL A 200 7.06 12.18 14.77
C VAL A 200 8.15 12.83 15.64
N SER A 201 7.99 14.10 16.01
CA SER A 201 8.94 14.88 16.81
C SER A 201 8.87 14.57 18.31
N GLU A 202 7.78 13.98 18.79
CA GLU A 202 7.61 13.61 20.20
C GLU A 202 8.64 12.56 20.66
N SER A 203 9.60 12.99 21.48
CA SER A 203 10.58 12.18 22.17
C SER A 203 10.30 12.16 23.67
N ALA A 204 10.53 11.01 24.32
CA ALA A 204 10.43 10.88 25.77
C ALA A 204 11.63 11.49 26.53
N ALA A 205 12.70 11.86 25.83
CA ALA A 205 14.00 12.22 26.43
C ALA A 205 14.51 13.63 26.08
N GLU A 206 13.89 14.32 25.11
CA GLU A 206 14.33 15.63 24.61
C GLU A 206 13.16 16.64 24.75
N THR A 207 13.48 17.93 24.88
CA THR A 207 12.43 18.97 24.83
C THR A 207 11.80 18.96 23.44
N LYS A 208 10.48 18.75 23.38
CA LYS A 208 9.70 18.62 22.13
C LYS A 208 10.09 19.68 21.09
N ASP A 209 10.23 20.92 21.53
CA ASP A 209 10.50 22.06 20.65
C ASP A 209 11.90 22.00 20.00
N GLY A 210 12.92 21.49 20.70
CA GLY A 210 14.28 21.40 20.14
C GLY A 210 14.39 20.39 19.00
N VAL A 211 13.68 19.25 19.11
CA VAL A 211 13.62 18.23 18.07
C VAL A 211 12.81 18.74 16.87
N THR A 212 11.70 19.42 17.13
CA THR A 212 10.89 20.05 16.09
C THR A 212 11.71 21.09 15.31
N VAL A 213 12.47 21.95 15.98
CA VAL A 213 13.37 22.92 15.33
C VAL A 213 14.42 22.24 14.47
N GLU A 214 15.09 21.20 14.98
CA GLU A 214 16.07 20.42 14.20
C GLU A 214 15.45 19.84 12.92
N ILE A 215 14.25 19.28 13.02
CA ILE A 215 13.52 18.73 11.88
C ILE A 215 13.13 19.85 10.91
N LEU A 216 12.57 20.95 11.39
CA LEU A 216 12.11 22.05 10.54
C LEU A 216 13.25 22.72 9.75
N ASN A 217 14.46 22.78 10.30
CA ASN A 217 15.64 23.29 9.60
C ASN A 217 16.09 22.44 8.40
N LYS A 218 15.72 21.16 8.38
CA LYS A 218 16.06 20.23 7.30
C LYS A 218 15.00 20.20 6.20
N LEU A 219 13.86 20.87 6.40
CA LEU A 219 12.79 20.92 5.42
C LEU A 219 13.20 21.78 4.23
N GLU A 220 13.18 21.22 3.03
CA GLU A 220 13.62 21.90 1.81
C GLU A 220 12.46 22.23 0.87
N PHE A 221 11.42 21.40 0.82
CA PHE A 221 10.28 21.63 -0.06
C PHE A 221 8.95 21.05 0.43
N TYR A 222 7.87 21.67 -0.04
CA TYR A 222 6.52 21.08 -0.04
C TYR A 222 6.15 20.66 -1.46
N MET A 223 5.46 19.53 -1.61
CA MET A 223 4.99 19.06 -2.90
C MET A 223 3.53 18.59 -2.83
N ASN A 224 2.62 19.38 -3.42
CA ASN A 224 1.18 19.19 -3.27
C ASN A 224 0.42 19.51 -4.57
N ASP A 225 -0.91 19.32 -4.57
CA ASP A 225 -1.77 19.82 -5.65
C ASP A 225 -1.72 21.36 -5.74
N ARG A 226 -1.98 21.91 -6.93
CA ARG A 226 -2.10 23.34 -7.21
C ARG A 226 -3.36 23.98 -6.60
N ALA A 227 -4.18 23.22 -5.88
CA ALA A 227 -5.39 23.70 -5.22
C ALA A 227 -5.13 24.94 -4.34
N ALA A 228 -6.06 25.88 -4.31
CA ALA A 228 -5.94 27.11 -3.52
C ALA A 228 -5.81 26.83 -2.01
N SER A 229 -6.46 25.77 -1.52
CA SER A 229 -6.35 25.30 -0.15
C SER A 229 -4.93 24.83 0.18
N GLU A 230 -4.27 24.09 -0.73
CA GLU A 230 -2.90 23.62 -0.55
C GLU A 230 -1.89 24.76 -0.51
N ARG A 231 -2.05 25.75 -1.38
CA ARG A 231 -1.22 26.98 -1.37
C ARG A 231 -1.37 27.73 -0.07
N LYS A 232 -2.62 27.92 0.39
CA LYS A 232 -2.89 28.55 1.69
C LYS A 232 -2.27 27.76 2.84
N SER A 233 -2.36 26.43 2.79
CA SER A 233 -1.75 25.55 3.79
C SER A 233 -0.23 25.75 3.86
N ASN A 234 0.47 25.81 2.72
CA ASN A 234 1.91 26.04 2.71
C ASN A 234 2.29 27.39 3.33
N GLY A 235 1.55 28.47 3.02
CA GLY A 235 1.78 29.77 3.68
C GLY A 235 1.65 29.70 5.21
N LEU A 236 0.61 29.02 5.72
CA LEU A 236 0.41 28.82 7.16
C LEU A 236 1.47 27.91 7.82
N LEU A 237 2.12 27.05 7.04
CA LEU A 237 3.22 26.20 7.50
C LEU A 237 4.55 26.95 7.49
N ASP A 238 4.80 27.80 6.48
CA ASP A 238 5.96 28.69 6.44
C ASP A 238 5.93 29.69 7.59
N GLU A 239 4.79 30.35 7.83
CA GLU A 239 4.62 31.28 8.97
C GLU A 239 4.97 30.59 10.29
N TRP A 240 4.43 29.39 10.51
CA TRP A 240 4.72 28.61 11.71
C TRP A 240 6.17 28.17 11.80
N ARG A 241 6.78 27.73 10.70
CA ARG A 241 8.21 27.37 10.67
C ARG A 241 9.05 28.59 11.03
N ASP A 242 8.80 29.72 10.38
CA ASP A 242 9.58 30.93 10.57
C ASP A 242 9.46 31.44 12.00
N ASP A 243 8.28 31.35 12.62
CA ASP A 243 8.09 31.71 14.03
C ASP A 243 8.87 30.75 14.96
N MET A 244 8.79 29.44 14.72
CA MET A 244 9.56 28.43 15.48
C MET A 244 11.07 28.63 15.34
N LEU A 245 11.60 28.95 14.15
CA LEU A 245 13.04 29.11 13.93
C LEU A 245 13.58 30.45 14.45
N LYS A 246 12.79 31.53 14.36
CA LYS A 246 13.15 32.85 14.92
C LYS A 246 13.34 32.79 16.43
N GLU A 247 12.49 32.07 17.15
CA GLU A 247 12.60 31.89 18.60
C GLU A 247 13.95 31.25 19.00
N TYR A 248 14.57 30.51 18.09
CA TYR A 248 15.84 29.81 18.30
C TYR A 248 17.04 30.49 17.62
N GLY A 249 16.85 31.70 17.07
CA GLY A 249 17.93 32.52 16.52
C GLY A 249 18.47 32.07 15.16
N GLU A 250 17.77 31.19 14.46
CA GLU A 250 18.18 30.67 13.15
C GLU A 250 17.42 31.36 12.03
N GLY A 251 18.13 31.72 10.95
CA GLY A 251 17.51 32.19 9.72
C GLY A 251 16.88 31.02 8.99
N ALA A 252 15.57 31.03 8.79
CA ALA A 252 14.86 29.95 8.12
C ALA A 252 15.36 29.80 6.67
N PRO A 253 15.87 28.60 6.28
CA PRO A 253 16.16 28.32 4.89
C PRO A 253 14.90 28.52 4.04
N GLN A 254 15.06 29.01 2.81
CA GLN A 254 13.94 29.17 1.90
C GLN A 254 13.41 27.78 1.50
N VAL A 255 12.15 27.50 1.85
CA VAL A 255 11.47 26.27 1.43
C VAL A 255 10.84 26.47 0.06
N GLN A 256 11.07 25.50 -0.83
CA GLN A 256 10.51 25.51 -2.17
C GLN A 256 9.08 24.95 -2.15
N HIS A 257 8.14 25.61 -2.82
CA HIS A 257 6.80 25.08 -2.98
C HIS A 257 6.64 24.54 -4.39
N LEU A 258 6.37 23.24 -4.52
CA LEU A 258 6.20 22.55 -5.79
C LEU A 258 4.72 22.17 -5.93
N TYR A 259 4.05 22.72 -6.94
CA TYR A 259 2.63 22.43 -7.18
C TYR A 259 2.46 21.62 -8.46
N CYS A 260 1.69 20.55 -8.39
CA CYS A 260 1.39 19.69 -9.54
C CYS A 260 -0.12 19.62 -9.75
N ALA A 261 -0.61 19.64 -11.00
CA ALA A 261 -2.00 19.31 -11.31
C ALA A 261 -2.13 17.80 -11.57
N ALA A 262 -1.85 17.00 -10.53
CA ALA A 262 -1.75 15.54 -10.65
C ALA A 262 -3.03 14.90 -11.20
N TYR A 263 -4.22 15.42 -10.84
CA TYR A 263 -5.50 14.94 -11.37
C TYR A 263 -5.63 15.13 -12.89
N VAL A 264 -5.03 16.19 -13.44
CA VAL A 264 -4.99 16.45 -14.89
C VAL A 264 -4.10 15.41 -15.57
N LEU A 265 -2.90 15.19 -15.02
CA LEU A 265 -1.95 14.20 -15.52
C LEU A 265 -2.52 12.77 -15.45
N LEU A 266 -3.18 12.42 -14.35
CA LEU A 266 -3.88 11.14 -14.19
C LEU A 266 -5.06 10.99 -15.17
N GLY A 267 -5.78 12.08 -15.41
CA GLY A 267 -6.82 12.15 -16.44
C GLY A 267 -6.27 11.81 -17.81
N PHE A 268 -5.19 12.48 -18.24
CA PHE A 268 -4.51 12.18 -19.51
C PHE A 268 -4.06 10.73 -19.59
N HIS A 269 -3.41 10.22 -18.54
CA HIS A 269 -2.98 8.82 -18.49
C HIS A 269 -4.12 7.82 -18.73
N SER A 270 -5.30 8.07 -18.15
CA SER A 270 -6.47 7.18 -18.30
C SER A 270 -7.07 7.18 -19.71
N TYR A 271 -7.12 8.34 -20.39
CA TYR A 271 -7.54 8.43 -21.79
C TYR A 271 -6.53 7.75 -22.71
N GLU A 272 -5.25 7.89 -22.42
CA GLU A 272 -4.17 7.34 -23.23
C GLU A 272 -3.97 5.84 -23.08
N LEU A 273 -4.13 5.25 -21.89
CA LEU A 273 -4.15 3.78 -21.73
C LEU A 273 -5.24 3.13 -22.60
N THR A 274 -6.28 3.89 -22.95
CA THR A 274 -7.31 3.46 -23.88
C THR A 274 -6.85 3.63 -25.33
N ALA A 275 -6.27 4.78 -25.69
CA ALA A 275 -5.76 5.05 -27.04
C ALA A 275 -4.53 4.21 -27.42
N LEU A 276 -3.64 3.89 -26.48
CA LEU A 276 -2.42 3.10 -26.68
C LEU A 276 -2.69 1.60 -26.85
N LYS A 277 -3.84 1.09 -26.37
CA LYS A 277 -4.27 -0.28 -26.68
C LYS A 277 -4.49 -0.49 -28.17
N ASP A 278 -4.90 0.56 -28.87
CA ASP A 278 -5.16 0.55 -30.31
C ASP A 278 -3.89 0.77 -31.14
N VAL A 279 -2.74 1.01 -30.49
CA VAL A 279 -1.47 1.42 -31.12
C VAL A 279 -0.39 0.33 -30.95
N THR A 280 -0.80 -0.94 -30.86
CA THR A 280 0.08 -2.08 -30.57
C THR A 280 1.07 -2.46 -31.68
N ASP A 281 1.09 -1.75 -32.82
CA ASP A 281 1.99 -1.99 -33.96
C ASP A 281 2.86 -0.76 -34.30
N LEU A 282 3.54 -0.16 -33.32
CA LEU A 282 4.46 0.96 -33.61
C LEU A 282 5.86 0.49 -34.04
N PRO A 283 6.42 1.06 -35.13
CA PRO A 283 7.79 0.80 -35.55
C PRO A 283 8.80 1.31 -34.51
N GLN A 284 9.88 0.56 -34.29
CA GLN A 284 10.96 0.87 -33.35
C GLN A 284 11.86 2.07 -33.74
N ASN A 285 11.48 2.87 -34.75
CA ASN A 285 12.34 3.97 -35.21
C ASN A 285 12.01 5.30 -34.53
N GLU A 286 13.10 6.01 -34.20
CA GLU A 286 13.33 7.22 -33.38
C GLU A 286 12.44 8.46 -33.57
N GLN A 287 11.31 8.40 -34.27
CA GLN A 287 10.37 9.53 -34.27
C GLN A 287 9.52 9.51 -33.01
N THR A 288 9.74 10.49 -32.13
CA THR A 288 8.87 10.76 -30.96
C THR A 288 7.42 10.80 -31.40
N HIS A 289 6.67 9.75 -31.05
CA HIS A 289 5.27 9.60 -31.41
C HIS A 289 4.46 10.81 -30.90
N PRO A 290 3.48 11.35 -31.64
CA PRO A 290 2.73 12.55 -31.25
C PRO A 290 2.13 12.50 -29.82
N ILE A 291 1.70 11.31 -29.39
CA ILE A 291 1.22 11.08 -28.00
C ILE A 291 2.34 11.36 -26.98
N MET A 292 3.58 10.99 -27.28
CA MET A 292 4.74 11.21 -26.40
C MET A 292 5.14 12.68 -26.32
N VAL A 293 4.96 13.43 -27.41
CA VAL A 293 5.12 14.89 -27.43
C VAL A 293 4.03 15.53 -26.59
N MET A 294 2.77 15.13 -26.77
CA MET A 294 1.64 15.61 -25.97
C MET A 294 1.83 15.32 -24.48
N LEU A 295 2.33 14.14 -24.12
CA LEU A 295 2.65 13.76 -22.74
C LEU A 295 3.73 14.66 -22.13
N ARG A 296 4.79 14.94 -22.89
CA ARG A 296 5.83 15.87 -22.47
C ARG A 296 5.25 17.28 -22.25
N ASP A 297 4.48 17.78 -23.21
CA ASP A 297 3.87 19.10 -23.12
C ASP A 297 2.86 19.19 -21.97
N ALA A 298 2.08 18.13 -21.72
CA ALA A 298 1.17 18.04 -20.58
C ALA A 298 1.94 17.99 -19.26
N SER A 299 3.02 17.20 -19.16
CA SER A 299 3.90 17.20 -17.98
C SER A 299 4.57 18.55 -17.76
N ASP A 300 4.93 19.26 -18.83
CA ASP A 300 5.56 20.58 -18.76
C ASP A 300 4.57 21.66 -18.30
N LEU A 301 3.30 21.52 -18.67
CA LEU A 301 2.24 22.47 -18.34
C LEU A 301 1.58 22.19 -16.98
N PHE A 302 1.46 20.90 -16.60
CA PHE A 302 0.68 20.42 -15.46
C PHE A 302 1.50 19.67 -14.40
N GLY A 303 2.78 19.39 -14.66
CA GLY A 303 3.71 18.82 -13.68
C GLY A 303 4.10 19.79 -12.57
N PRO A 304 5.10 19.43 -11.74
CA PRO A 304 5.57 20.28 -10.66
C PRO A 304 6.10 21.60 -11.20
N VAL A 305 5.40 22.68 -10.87
CA VAL A 305 5.83 24.05 -11.13
C VAL A 305 5.83 24.77 -9.79
N GLY A 306 6.96 25.37 -9.40
CA GLY A 306 6.98 26.23 -8.23
C GLY A 306 6.44 27.62 -8.51
N ASP A 307 6.23 28.42 -7.46
CA ASP A 307 5.61 29.75 -7.59
C ASP A 307 6.45 30.73 -8.45
N TYR A 308 7.76 30.47 -8.57
CA TYR A 308 8.64 31.12 -9.53
C TYR A 308 8.73 30.32 -10.83
N ARG A 309 8.42 30.97 -11.97
CA ARG A 309 8.66 30.40 -13.31
C ARG A 309 10.15 30.01 -13.39
N GLY A 310 10.47 28.71 -13.45
CA GLY A 310 11.84 28.22 -13.66
C GLY A 310 12.33 27.09 -12.76
N LEU A 311 11.53 26.59 -11.82
CA LEU A 311 11.99 25.53 -10.90
C LEU A 311 12.01 24.12 -11.51
N ARG A 312 11.45 23.92 -12.71
CA ARG A 312 11.55 22.64 -13.45
C ARG A 312 13.00 22.21 -13.61
N ASN A 313 13.85 23.08 -14.15
CA ASN A 313 15.26 22.75 -14.40
C ASN A 313 16.02 22.54 -13.09
N GLN A 314 15.62 23.22 -12.01
CA GLN A 314 16.22 23.05 -10.69
C GLN A 314 15.79 21.73 -10.04
N TRP A 315 14.50 21.36 -10.10
CA TRP A 315 14.00 20.06 -9.65
C TRP A 315 14.62 18.91 -10.45
N GLU A 316 14.70 19.03 -11.78
CA GLU A 316 15.37 18.07 -12.64
C GLU A 316 16.86 17.94 -12.30
N ALA A 317 17.55 19.06 -12.09
CA ALA A 317 18.94 19.06 -11.64
C ALA A 317 19.09 18.42 -10.26
N LEU A 318 18.15 18.63 -9.33
CA LEU A 318 18.16 18.10 -7.97
C LEU A 318 17.95 16.57 -7.97
N VAL A 319 16.95 16.09 -8.74
CA VAL A 319 16.67 14.67 -8.96
C VAL A 319 17.88 13.95 -9.60
N ILE A 320 18.53 14.59 -10.58
CA ILE A 320 19.72 14.04 -11.25
C ILE A 320 20.95 14.07 -10.33
N ARG A 321 21.22 15.20 -9.67
CA ARG A 321 22.37 15.41 -8.77
C ARG A 321 22.37 14.37 -7.64
N ASP A 322 21.21 14.11 -7.07
CA ASP A 322 21.09 13.30 -5.86
C ASP A 322 20.73 11.84 -6.17
N GLY A 323 20.68 11.46 -7.46
CA GLY A 323 20.34 10.10 -7.89
C GLY A 323 18.93 9.66 -7.46
N MET A 324 18.06 10.61 -7.16
CA MET A 324 16.72 10.33 -6.65
C MET A 324 15.82 9.78 -7.77
N LYS A 325 14.97 8.80 -7.43
CA LYS A 325 13.85 8.43 -8.30
C LYS A 325 12.68 9.35 -8.00
N SER A 326 12.43 10.32 -8.87
CA SER A 326 11.18 11.07 -8.81
C SER A 326 10.00 10.14 -9.12
N TRP A 327 8.97 10.12 -8.27
CA TRP A 327 7.69 9.45 -8.58
C TRP A 327 6.99 10.09 -9.79
N ILE A 328 7.28 11.36 -10.08
CA ILE A 328 6.91 12.05 -11.33
C ILE A 328 7.90 11.73 -12.45
N GLY A 329 9.16 11.41 -12.13
CA GLY A 329 10.12 10.79 -13.03
C GLY A 329 9.62 9.49 -13.64
N ALA A 330 8.83 8.70 -12.90
CA ALA A 330 8.16 7.51 -13.46
C ALA A 330 7.12 7.86 -14.55
N TYR A 331 6.51 9.04 -14.50
CA TYR A 331 5.68 9.59 -15.59
C TYR A 331 6.53 10.20 -16.72
N LYS A 332 7.70 10.78 -16.40
CA LYS A 332 8.62 11.44 -17.34
C LYS A 332 9.46 10.48 -18.20
N ASP A 333 9.79 9.29 -17.70
CA ASP A 333 10.74 8.36 -18.33
C ASP A 333 10.09 7.29 -19.23
N ASN A 334 8.82 7.42 -19.59
CA ASN A 334 8.10 6.41 -20.40
C ASN A 334 8.17 4.99 -19.84
N ARG A 335 8.29 4.83 -18.51
CA ARG A 335 8.19 3.51 -17.88
C ARG A 335 6.73 3.15 -17.70
N LEU A 336 6.08 2.82 -18.82
CA LEU A 336 4.86 2.02 -18.80
C LEU A 336 5.23 0.64 -18.23
N ILE A 337 4.92 0.40 -16.96
CA ILE A 337 5.02 -0.95 -16.38
C ILE A 337 3.88 -1.77 -17.01
N ILE A 338 4.14 -2.37 -18.17
CA ILE A 338 3.24 -3.35 -18.77
C ILE A 338 3.68 -4.73 -18.25
N ASN A 339 3.10 -5.13 -17.11
CA ASN A 339 3.23 -6.42 -16.45
C ASN A 339 4.60 -6.83 -15.87
N ASN A 340 4.50 -7.54 -14.73
CA ASN A 340 5.53 -8.15 -13.89
C ASN A 340 6.78 -8.70 -14.62
N ASN A 341 7.77 -7.82 -14.87
CA ASN A 341 9.20 -8.09 -15.16
C ASN A 341 9.76 -7.60 -16.51
N ASN A 342 8.99 -6.91 -17.36
CA ASN A 342 9.57 -6.30 -18.58
C ASN A 342 9.53 -4.77 -18.50
N ILE A 343 10.71 -4.16 -18.28
CA ILE A 343 10.94 -2.73 -18.48
C ILE A 343 11.42 -2.56 -19.91
N LEU A 344 10.63 -1.90 -20.77
CA LEU A 344 11.15 -1.41 -22.05
C LEU A 344 12.00 -0.16 -21.75
N ASN A 345 13.33 -0.31 -21.75
CA ASN A 345 14.24 0.83 -21.72
C ASN A 345 14.38 1.37 -23.14
N LEU A 346 13.88 2.59 -23.39
CA LEU A 346 13.95 3.24 -24.71
C LEU A 346 15.04 4.33 -24.82
N TYR A 347 16.04 4.34 -23.94
CA TYR A 347 17.20 5.23 -24.07
C TYR A 347 18.50 4.44 -24.16
N THR A 348 18.94 4.17 -25.40
CA THR A 348 20.36 4.05 -25.76
C THR A 348 20.57 4.84 -27.04
N ALA A 349 20.83 6.14 -26.89
CA ALA A 349 21.27 7.14 -27.88
C ALA A 349 20.71 8.50 -27.41
N TYR A 350 21.45 9.59 -27.24
CA TYR A 350 22.75 10.02 -27.78
C TYR A 350 23.26 11.21 -26.90
N PRO A 351 24.42 11.81 -27.19
CA PRO A 351 25.56 12.06 -26.30
C PRO A 351 25.41 13.14 -25.21
#